data_AF-A0A1I4EXU3-F1
#
_entry.id   AF-A0A1I4EXU3-F1
#
_cell.length_a   1.000
_cell.length_b   1.000
_cell.length_c   1.000
_cell.angle_alpha   90.00
_cell.angle_beta   90.00
_cell.angle_gamma   90.00
#
_symmetry.space_group_name_H-M   'P 1'
#
loop_
_entity.id
_entity.type
_entity.pdbx_description
1 polymer ?
#
loop_
_entity_poly.entity_id
_entity_poly.type
_entity_poly.pdbx_seq_one_letter_code
_entity_poly.pdbx_strand_id
1 'polypeptide(L)'
;LRDRFEFVYTPKHGSWLNMAEIEINVLVGQCLDRRIDCLERMRKEVAAWQQRRNHLDAKINWQFTTQDARVKLRRLYPQIEAC
;
A
#
# COMPACT_ATOMS: atom_id res chain seq x y z
N LEU A 1 -3.20 22.59 13.75
CA LEU A 1 -3.53 21.62 12.67
C LEU A 1 -2.40 20.61 12.43
N ARG A 2 -1.13 21.06 12.42
CA ARG A 2 0.05 20.18 12.25
C ARG A 2 0.23 19.14 13.36
N ASP A 3 -0.21 19.44 14.58
CA ASP A 3 -0.02 18.55 15.74
C ASP A 3 -1.03 17.38 15.80
N ARG A 4 -1.90 17.24 14.78
CA ARG A 4 -2.91 16.16 14.72
C ARG A 4 -2.48 14.97 13.86
N PHE A 5 -1.36 15.08 13.14
CA PHE A 5 -0.90 14.05 12.22
C PHE A 5 0.53 13.64 12.57
N GLU A 6 0.73 12.33 12.71
CA GLU A 6 2.05 11.74 12.81
C GLU A 6 2.47 11.27 11.41
N PHE A 7 3.62 11.75 10.93
CA PHE A 7 4.18 11.32 9.66
C PHE A 7 5.05 10.09 9.89
N VAL A 8 4.65 8.96 9.31
CA VAL A 8 5.43 7.73 9.30
C VAL A 8 6.07 7.59 7.92
N TYR A 9 7.40 7.66 7.87
CA TYR A 9 8.16 7.53 6.63
C TYR A 9 8.49 6.07 6.33
N THR A 10 8.18 5.62 5.11
CA THR A 10 8.58 4.30 4.63
C THR A 10 10.02 4.33 4.09
N PRO A 11 10.78 3.21 4.19
CA PRO A 11 12.10 3.12 3.59
C PRO A 11 12.05 3.36 2.07
N LYS A 12 13.07 4.04 1.51
CA LYS A 12 13.13 4.39 0.07
C LYS A 12 12.97 3.19 -0.88
N HIS A 13 13.46 2.01 -0.49
CA HIS A 13 13.38 0.77 -1.28
C HIS A 13 12.39 -0.25 -0.69
N GLY A 14 11.43 0.22 0.10
CA GLY A 14 10.43 -0.59 0.80
C GLY A 14 9.03 -0.50 0.20
N SER A 15 8.90 -0.40 -1.13
CA SER A 15 7.62 -0.37 -1.86
C SER A 15 6.66 -1.49 -1.43
N TRP A 16 7.21 -2.67 -1.18
CA TRP A 16 6.47 -3.85 -0.71
C TRP A 16 5.86 -3.71 0.70
N LEU A 17 6.24 -2.68 1.46
CA LEU A 17 5.61 -2.31 2.74
C LEU A 17 4.58 -1.19 2.58
N ASN A 18 4.52 -0.54 1.41
CA ASN A 18 3.61 0.58 1.18
C ASN A 18 2.20 0.06 0.90
N MET A 19 1.27 0.34 1.82
CA MET A 19 -0.13 -0.06 1.71
C MET A 19 -0.78 0.43 0.42
N ALA A 20 -0.47 1.66 -0.03
CA ALA A 20 -1.05 2.20 -1.26
C ALA A 20 -0.57 1.43 -2.49
N GLU A 21 0.72 1.09 -2.56
CA GLU A 21 1.28 0.35 -3.70
C GLU A 21 0.77 -1.09 -3.75
N ILE A 22 0.61 -1.74 -2.60
CA ILE A 22 -0.03 -3.07 -2.52
C ILE A 22 -1.45 -3.00 -3.08
N GLU A 23 -2.25 -2.02 -2.64
CA GLU A 23 -3.63 -1.85 -3.09
C GLU A 23 -3.72 -1.57 -4.60
N ILE A 24 -2.81 -0.75 -5.13
CA ILE A 24 -2.70 -0.48 -6.57
C ILE A 24 -2.37 -1.75 -7.34
N ASN A 25 -1.43 -2.58 -6.88
CA ASN A 25 -1.09 -3.83 -7.56
C ASN A 25 -2.31 -4.77 -7.64
N VAL A 26 -3.10 -4.85 -6.58
CA VAL A 26 -4.33 -5.65 -6.59
C VAL A 26 -5.40 -5.04 -7.50
N LEU A 27 -5.55 -3.71 -7.54
CA LEU A 27 -6.42 -3.03 -8.51
C LEU A 27 -6.01 -3.39 -9.95
N VAL A 28 -4.72 -3.34 -10.25
CA VAL A 28 -4.18 -3.69 -11.56
C VAL A 28 -4.52 -5.12 -11.92
N GLY A 29 -4.28 -6.08 -11.01
CA GLY A 29 -4.55 -7.49 -11.27
C GLY A 29 -6.03 -7.87 -11.32
N GLN A 30 -6.92 -7.12 -10.66
CA GLN A 30 -8.35 -7.48 -10.56
C GLN A 30 -9.27 -6.67 -11.48
N CYS A 31 -8.87 -5.46 -11.86
CA CYS A 31 -9.74 -4.50 -12.57
C CYS A 31 -9.10 -3.95 -13.85
N LEU A 32 -7.79 -3.77 -13.88
CA LEU A 32 -7.06 -3.14 -14.98
C LEU A 32 -6.16 -4.14 -15.73
N ASP A 33 -6.48 -5.43 -15.67
CA ASP A 33 -5.77 -6.52 -16.35
C ASP A 33 -6.05 -6.57 -17.87
N ARG A 34 -6.86 -5.61 -18.36
CA ARG A 34 -7.31 -5.49 -19.73
C ARG A 34 -7.20 -4.05 -20.24
N ARG A 35 -7.14 -3.91 -21.56
CA ARG A 35 -7.20 -2.59 -22.21
C ARG A 35 -8.59 -1.98 -22.01
N ILE A 36 -8.62 -0.72 -21.56
CA ILE A 36 -9.81 0.11 -21.47
C ILE A 36 -9.59 1.30 -22.40
N ASP A 37 -10.54 1.51 -23.30
CA ASP A 37 -10.45 2.39 -24.47
C ASP A 37 -10.68 3.87 -24.16
N CYS A 38 -11.36 4.19 -23.05
CA CYS A 38 -11.58 5.56 -22.62
C CYS A 38 -11.47 5.75 -21.11
N LEU A 39 -11.08 6.97 -20.72
CA LEU A 39 -10.88 7.34 -19.32
C LEU A 39 -12.17 7.24 -18.49
N GLU A 40 -13.31 7.63 -19.07
CA GLU A 40 -14.59 7.58 -18.38
C GLU A 40 -15.00 6.15 -18.00
N ARG A 41 -14.78 5.19 -18.89
CA ARG A 41 -15.00 3.78 -18.59
C ARG A 41 -14.05 3.29 -17.52
N MET A 42 -12.76 3.63 -17.61
CA MET A 42 -11.77 3.28 -16.60
C MET A 42 -12.17 3.80 -15.20
N ARG A 43 -12.62 5.06 -15.10
CA ARG A 43 -13.08 5.64 -13.83
C ARG A 43 -14.26 4.88 -13.23
N LYS A 44 -15.25 4.51 -14.04
CA LYS A 44 -16.42 3.74 -13.58
C LYS A 44 -16.03 2.37 -13.06
N GLU A 45 -15.15 1.67 -13.78
CA GLU A 45 -14.68 0.33 -13.40
C GLU A 45 -13.88 0.38 -12.08
N VAL A 46 -12.95 1.33 -11.94
CA VAL A 46 -12.17 1.54 -10.71
C VAL A 46 -13.10 1.88 -9.53
N ALA A 47 -14.10 2.74 -9.73
CA ALA A 47 -15.05 3.11 -8.68
C ALA A 47 -15.90 1.90 -8.24
N ALA A 48 -16.42 1.11 -9.18
CA ALA A 48 -17.18 -0.09 -8.88
C ALA A 48 -16.33 -1.14 -8.14
N TRP A 49 -15.09 -1.32 -8.58
CA TRP A 49 -14.12 -2.20 -7.91
C TRP A 49 -13.82 -1.72 -6.48
N GLN A 50 -13.61 -0.41 -6.28
CA GLN A 50 -13.34 0.17 -4.95
C GLN A 50 -14.53 -0.06 -4.00
N GLN A 51 -15.76 0.19 -4.46
CA GLN A 51 -16.97 -0.06 -3.68
C GLN A 51 -17.08 -1.53 -3.28
N ARG A 52 -16.87 -2.46 -4.22
CA ARG A 52 -16.87 -3.89 -3.94
C ARG A 52 -15.81 -4.25 -2.90
N ARG A 53 -14.60 -3.74 -3.04
CA ARG A 53 -13.49 -4.05 -2.13
C ARG A 53 -13.72 -3.52 -0.72
N ASN A 54 -14.28 -2.32 -0.61
CA ASN A 54 -14.70 -1.73 0.67
C ASN A 54 -15.81 -2.55 1.33
N HIS A 55 -16.82 -3.00 0.57
CA HIS A 55 -17.88 -3.86 1.11
C HIS A 55 -17.39 -5.24 1.56
N LEU A 56 -16.28 -5.73 1.01
CA LEU A 56 -15.66 -6.98 1.46
C LEU A 56 -14.77 -6.78 2.70
N ASP A 57 -14.63 -5.54 3.20
CA ASP A 57 -13.66 -5.17 4.25
C ASP A 57 -12.28 -5.80 3.98
N ALA A 58 -11.84 -5.77 2.71
CA ALA A 58 -10.63 -6.46 2.31
C ALA A 58 -9.41 -5.89 3.06
N LYS A 59 -8.67 -6.76 3.73
CA LYS A 59 -7.47 -6.40 4.51
C LYS A 59 -6.21 -6.94 3.84
N ILE A 60 -5.11 -6.22 4.02
CA ILE A 60 -3.80 -6.75 3.70
C ILE A 60 -3.47 -7.85 4.71
N ASN A 61 -3.18 -9.05 4.20
CA ASN A 61 -2.71 -10.16 5.02
C ASN A 61 -1.20 -10.04 5.26
N TRP A 62 -0.84 -9.28 6.30
CA TRP A 62 0.55 -9.09 6.71
C TRP A 62 1.17 -10.41 7.21
N GLN A 63 2.28 -10.82 6.61
CA GLN A 63 2.95 -12.11 6.91
C GLN A 63 3.91 -12.05 8.11
N PHE A 64 4.06 -10.89 8.74
CA PHE A 64 4.95 -10.69 9.88
C PHE A 64 4.47 -9.51 10.71
N THR A 65 4.81 -9.52 12.00
CA THR A 65 4.53 -8.39 12.90
C THR A 65 5.57 -7.28 12.75
N THR A 66 5.27 -6.08 13.23
CA THR A 66 6.26 -4.99 13.31
C THR A 66 7.52 -5.42 14.07
N GLN A 67 7.38 -6.26 15.11
CA GLN A 67 8.52 -6.76 15.87
C GLN A 67 9.38 -7.70 15.04
N ASP A 68 8.76 -8.64 14.32
CA ASP A 68 9.47 -9.55 13.41
C ASP A 68 10.19 -8.79 12.30
N ALA A 69 9.56 -7.73 11.76
CA ALA A 69 10.15 -6.87 10.74
C ALA A 69 11.44 -6.21 11.25
N ARG A 70 11.44 -5.69 12.49
CA ARG A 70 12.62 -5.04 13.10
C ARG A 70 13.81 -5.99 13.23
N VAL A 71 13.55 -7.27 13.49
CA VAL A 71 14.60 -8.30 13.57
C VAL A 71 15.05 -8.72 12.17
N LYS A 72 14.12 -9.13 11.30
CA LYS A 72 14.44 -9.66 9.96
C LYS A 72 15.04 -8.61 9.03
N LEU A 73 14.56 -7.38 9.09
CA LEU A 73 14.96 -6.27 8.22
C LEU A 73 15.96 -5.32 8.90
N ARG A 74 16.60 -5.74 10.01
CA ARG A 74 17.49 -4.88 10.80
C ARG A 74 18.51 -4.11 9.96
N ARG A 75 19.03 -4.73 8.90
CA ARG A 75 20.02 -4.15 7.97
C ARG A 75 19.48 -3.00 7.10
N LEU A 76 18.16 -2.91 6.93
CA LEU A 76 17.49 -1.88 6.12
C LEU A 76 17.13 -0.63 6.93
N TYR A 77 17.17 -0.72 8.27
CA TYR A 77 16.97 0.46 9.11
C TYR A 77 18.23 1.34 9.07
N PRO A 78 18.07 2.67 9.02
CA PRO A 78 19.23 3.56 9.13
C PRO A 78 19.96 3.26 10.43
N GLN A 79 21.28 3.10 10.38
CA GLN A 79 22.08 3.23 11.58
C GLN A 79 22.05 4.70 11.94
N ILE A 80 21.21 5.05 12.92
CA ILE A 80 21.21 6.40 13.46
C ILE A 80 22.57 6.54 14.16
N GLU A 81 23.51 7.23 13.51
CA GLU A 81 24.68 7.74 14.22
C GLU A 81 24.15 8.67 15.31
N ALA A 82 24.33 8.27 16.57
CA ALA A 82 24.10 9.17 17.68
C ALA A 82 25.14 10.29 17.56
N CYS A 83 24.68 11.53 17.37
CA CYS A 83 25.52 12.71 17.62
C CYS A 83 25.94 12.76 19.08
#